data_AF-A0AA91QVM8-F1
#
_entry.id   AF-A0AA91QVM8-F1
#
_cell.length_a   1.000
_cell.length_b   1.000
_cell.length_c   1.000
_cell.angle_alpha   90.00
_cell.angle_beta   90.00
_cell.angle_gamma   90.00
#
_symmetry.space_group_name_H-M   'P 1'
#
loop_
_entity.id
_entity.type
_entity.pdbx_description
1 polymer ?
#
loop_
_entity_poly.entity_id
_entity_poly.type
_entity_poly.pdbx_seq_one_letter_code
_entity_poly.pdbx_strand_id
1 'polypeptide(L)'
;MIRRPTKLELMAQVVIAALTVLLISDVLDAMQGSPCSLPGSQSDCYPWGSEGPVAGRWRYDSKAAYIGTGLASIVILIAAGLTPLTVSRARVSLPLMAMGLAVSIYVSSFF
;
A
#
# COMPACT_ATOMS: atom_id res chain seq x y z
N MET A 1 -11.86 -16.30 20.31
CA MET A 1 -11.67 -15.24 21.34
C MET A 1 -10.89 -14.10 20.72
N ILE A 2 -11.49 -12.90 20.60
CA ILE A 2 -10.80 -11.71 20.09
C ILE A 2 -9.96 -11.12 21.23
N ARG A 3 -8.64 -11.07 21.05
CA ARG A 3 -7.71 -10.48 22.02
C ARG A 3 -7.78 -8.96 21.95
N ARG A 4 -7.68 -8.27 23.09
CA ARG A 4 -7.50 -6.81 23.11
C ARG A 4 -6.04 -6.45 22.75
N PRO A 5 -5.81 -5.61 21.71
CA PRO A 5 -4.48 -5.17 21.36
C PRO A 5 -3.87 -4.31 22.47
N THR A 6 -2.55 -4.39 22.61
CA THR A 6 -1.76 -3.51 23.46
C THR A 6 -1.70 -2.10 22.89
N LYS A 7 -1.30 -1.12 23.70
CA LYS A 7 -1.11 0.27 23.22
C LYS A 7 -0.16 0.35 22.03
N LEU A 8 0.92 -0.44 22.01
CA LEU A 8 1.89 -0.45 20.92
C LEU A 8 1.30 -1.05 19.63
N GLU A 9 0.59 -2.19 19.74
CA GLU A 9 -0.14 -2.79 18.61
C GLU A 9 -1.20 -1.83 18.07
N LEU A 10 -1.91 -1.10 18.94
CA LEU A 10 -2.90 -0.11 18.53
C LEU A 10 -2.27 1.05 17.75
N MET A 11 -1.15 1.60 18.24
CA MET A 11 -0.41 2.65 17.52
C MET A 11 0.04 2.15 16.14
N ALA A 12 0.58 0.93 16.06
CA ALA A 12 0.96 0.33 14.79
C ALA A 12 -0.26 0.11 13.85
N GLN A 13 -1.42 -0.28 14.39
CA GLN A 13 -2.66 -0.40 13.61
C GLN A 13 -3.12 0.94 13.06
N VAL A 14 -3.03 2.03 13.83
CA VAL A 14 -3.37 3.38 13.35
C VAL A 14 -2.44 3.81 12.21
N VAL A 15 -1.14 3.55 12.33
CA VAL A 15 -0.17 3.84 11.27
C VAL A 15 -0.46 3.02 10.00
N ILE A 16 -0.67 1.71 10.15
CA ILE A 16 -1.02 0.82 9.04
C ILE A 16 -2.33 1.26 8.38
N ALA A 17 -3.34 1.63 9.16
CA ALA A 17 -4.62 2.11 8.65
C ALA A 17 -4.45 3.42 7.87
N ALA A 18 -3.69 4.38 8.38
CA ALA A 18 -3.42 5.63 7.68
C ALA A 18 -2.69 5.38 6.34
N LEU A 19 -1.67 4.53 6.33
CA LEU A 19 -0.98 4.12 5.10
C LEU A 19 -1.91 3.42 4.11
N THR A 20 -2.81 2.58 4.62
CA THR A 20 -3.79 1.86 3.78
C THR A 20 -4.76 2.84 3.12
N VAL A 21 -5.24 3.85 3.85
CA VAL A 21 -6.13 4.89 3.30
C VAL A 21 -5.41 5.70 2.23
N LEU A 22 -4.17 6.13 2.47
CA LEU A 22 -3.38 6.85 1.47
C LEU A 22 -3.21 6.02 0.20
N LEU A 23 -2.91 4.73 0.34
CA LEU A 23 -2.73 3.82 -0.80
C LEU A 23 -4.04 3.57 -1.56
N ILE A 24 -5.18 3.50 -0.86
CA ILE A 24 -6.50 3.41 -1.50
C ILE A 24 -6.78 4.68 -2.30
N SER A 25 -6.55 5.87 -1.74
CA SER A 25 -6.73 7.14 -2.45
C SER A 25 -5.88 7.19 -3.72
N ASP A 26 -4.60 6.83 -3.61
CA ASP A 26 -3.66 6.76 -4.73
C ASP A 26 -4.12 5.78 -5.83
N VAL A 27 -4.56 4.57 -5.46
CA VAL A 27 -5.09 3.59 -6.43
C VAL A 27 -6.38 4.10 -7.09
N LEU A 28 -7.24 4.83 -6.38
CA LEU A 28 -8.48 5.39 -6.93
C LEU A 28 -8.19 6.53 -7.92
N ASP A 29 -7.26 7.42 -7.58
CA ASP A 29 -6.79 8.50 -8.47
C ASP A 29 -6.16 7.90 -9.72
N ALA A 30 -5.33 6.88 -9.55
CA ALA A 30 -4.84 6.08 -10.65
C ALA A 30 -6.01 5.51 -11.45
N MET A 31 -6.97 4.79 -10.88
CA MET A 31 -8.07 4.20 -11.67
C MET A 31 -8.80 5.21 -12.59
N GLN A 32 -8.96 6.45 -12.14
CA GLN A 32 -9.64 7.52 -12.87
C GLN A 32 -8.72 8.27 -13.85
N GLY A 33 -7.41 8.29 -13.59
CA GLY A 33 -6.44 9.01 -14.39
C GLY A 33 -6.22 8.46 -15.80
N SER A 34 -5.70 9.32 -16.67
CA SER A 34 -5.13 8.96 -17.97
C SER A 34 -3.59 9.12 -17.94
N PRO A 35 -2.81 8.32 -18.67
CA PRO A 35 -1.35 8.44 -18.66
C PRO A 35 -0.84 9.79 -19.12
N CYS A 36 0.04 10.39 -18.31
CA CYS A 36 0.80 11.57 -18.70
C CYS A 36 1.73 11.29 -19.91
N SER A 37 2.15 10.03 -20.09
CA SER A 37 2.99 9.57 -21.20
C SER A 37 2.30 9.54 -22.58
N LEU A 38 0.98 9.75 -22.66
CA LEU A 38 0.28 9.81 -23.95
C LEU A 38 0.44 11.18 -24.60
N PRO A 39 0.69 11.25 -25.92
CA PRO A 39 0.75 12.53 -26.64
C PRO A 39 -0.61 13.22 -26.59
N GLY A 40 -0.64 14.45 -26.08
CA GLY A 40 -1.87 15.24 -25.87
C GLY A 40 -2.51 15.05 -24.49
N SER A 41 -1.79 14.50 -23.51
CA SER A 41 -2.23 14.43 -22.12
C SER A 41 -2.60 15.82 -21.57
N GLN A 42 -3.77 15.90 -20.93
CA GLN A 42 -4.25 17.13 -20.26
C GLN A 42 -3.58 17.29 -18.88
N SER A 43 -3.79 18.44 -18.22
CA SER A 43 -3.24 18.72 -16.89
C SER A 43 -3.67 17.74 -15.79
N ASP A 44 -4.79 17.01 -15.99
CA ASP A 44 -5.33 16.01 -15.03
C ASP A 44 -4.88 14.57 -15.35
N CYS A 45 -3.66 14.41 -15.86
CA CYS A 45 -3.08 13.10 -16.11
C CYS A 45 -2.44 12.51 -14.84
N TYR A 46 -2.38 11.18 -14.76
CA TYR A 46 -1.76 10.46 -13.64
C TYR A 46 -0.35 9.98 -14.02
N PRO A 47 0.66 10.20 -13.16
CA PRO A 47 2.06 9.91 -13.45
C PRO A 47 2.41 8.43 -13.19
N TRP A 48 1.75 7.50 -13.86
CA TRP A 48 2.16 6.08 -13.83
C TRP A 48 3.16 5.73 -14.94
N GLY A 49 3.89 4.64 -14.73
CA GLY A 49 4.97 4.20 -15.62
C GLY A 49 6.27 4.97 -15.38
N SER A 50 6.97 5.37 -16.45
CA SER A 50 8.28 6.01 -16.35
C SER A 50 8.27 7.41 -15.72
N GLU A 51 7.08 8.01 -15.57
CA GLU A 51 6.88 9.40 -15.13
C GLU A 51 6.50 9.53 -13.65
N GLY A 52 6.58 8.46 -12.86
CA GLY A 52 6.31 8.49 -11.43
C GLY A 52 7.12 9.54 -10.66
N PRO A 53 6.67 9.92 -9.44
CA PRO A 53 7.27 10.98 -8.63
C PRO A 53 8.75 10.74 -8.30
N VAL A 54 9.21 9.49 -8.45
CA VAL A 54 10.63 9.13 -8.47
C VAL A 54 11.01 8.70 -9.89
N ALA A 55 11.24 9.69 -10.75
CA ALA A 55 11.55 9.53 -12.17
C ALA A 55 12.50 8.35 -12.43
N GLY A 56 12.01 7.35 -13.18
CA GLY A 56 12.79 6.18 -13.59
C GLY A 56 12.99 5.05 -12.56
N ARG A 57 12.46 5.16 -11.33
CA ARG A 57 12.41 4.01 -10.41
C ARG A 57 11.16 3.17 -10.57
N TRP A 58 10.11 3.79 -11.08
CA TRP A 58 8.82 3.15 -11.23
C TRP A 58 8.82 2.28 -12.49
N ARG A 59 8.90 0.95 -12.31
CA ARG A 59 9.05 -0.05 -13.39
C ARG A 59 7.72 -0.52 -13.99
N TYR A 60 6.67 0.29 -13.88
CA TYR A 60 5.38 -0.11 -14.42
C TYR A 60 5.31 0.12 -15.93
N ASP A 61 5.37 -0.97 -16.69
CA ASP A 61 5.07 -0.90 -18.12
C ASP A 61 3.59 -0.59 -18.40
N SER A 62 2.69 -0.69 -17.39
CA SER A 62 1.25 -0.44 -17.59
C SER A 62 0.48 -0.01 -16.33
N LYS A 63 -0.62 0.75 -16.55
CA LYS A 63 -1.66 1.09 -15.54
C LYS A 63 -2.17 -0.14 -14.78
N ALA A 64 -2.34 -1.26 -15.46
CA ALA A 64 -2.84 -2.49 -14.85
C ALA A 64 -1.86 -3.05 -13.80
N ALA A 65 -0.55 -3.00 -14.07
CA ALA A 65 0.47 -3.43 -13.12
C ALA A 65 0.54 -2.51 -11.89
N TYR A 66 0.38 -1.20 -12.08
CA TYR A 66 0.28 -0.22 -10.99
C TYR A 66 -0.87 -0.54 -10.03
N ILE A 67 -2.08 -0.66 -10.58
CA ILE A 67 -3.28 -0.97 -9.79
C ILE A 67 -3.15 -2.33 -9.11
N GLY A 68 -2.65 -3.35 -9.82
CA GLY A 68 -2.51 -4.70 -9.27
C GLY A 68 -1.57 -4.78 -8.07
N THR A 69 -0.43 -4.10 -8.14
CA THR A 69 0.56 -4.05 -7.03
C THR A 69 0.08 -3.19 -5.87
N GLY A 70 -0.64 -2.09 -6.14
CA GLY A 70 -1.33 -1.30 -5.11
C GLY A 70 -2.39 -2.08 -4.37
N LEU A 71 -3.25 -2.81 -5.08
CA LEU A 71 -4.24 -3.69 -4.47
C LEU A 71 -3.59 -4.80 -3.63
N ALA A 72 -2.51 -5.42 -4.13
CA ALA A 72 -1.76 -6.42 -3.38
C ALA A 72 -1.21 -5.85 -2.06
N SER A 73 -0.63 -4.65 -2.12
CA SER A 73 -0.10 -3.95 -0.94
C SER A 73 -1.20 -3.59 0.07
N ILE A 74 -2.37 -3.14 -0.39
CA ILE A 74 -3.54 -2.88 0.47
C ILE A 74 -3.95 -4.15 1.21
N VAL A 75 -4.04 -5.29 0.52
CA VAL A 75 -4.42 -6.58 1.14
C VAL A 75 -3.40 -7.00 2.21
N ILE A 76 -2.10 -6.85 1.92
CA ILE A 76 -1.03 -7.16 2.88
C ILE A 76 -1.13 -6.27 4.12
N LEU A 77 -1.36 -4.96 3.96
CA LEU A 77 -1.50 -4.02 5.07
C LEU A 77 -2.74 -4.31 5.92
N ILE A 78 -3.87 -4.64 5.30
CA ILE A 78 -5.08 -5.05 6.03
C ILE A 78 -4.81 -6.32 6.86
N ALA A 79 -4.18 -7.34 6.25
CA ALA A 79 -3.81 -8.56 6.96
C ALA A 79 -2.86 -8.29 8.13
N ALA A 80 -1.85 -7.43 7.91
CA ALA A 80 -0.93 -6.98 8.96
C ALA A 80 -1.68 -6.26 10.10
N GLY A 81 -2.56 -5.31 9.76
CA GLY A 81 -3.36 -4.56 10.73
C GLY A 81 -4.33 -5.44 11.55
N LEU A 82 -4.84 -6.52 10.98
CA LEU A 82 -5.74 -7.46 11.69
C LEU A 82 -5.00 -8.49 12.55
N THR A 83 -3.68 -8.60 12.42
CA THR A 83 -2.85 -9.59 13.14
C THR A 83 -3.04 -9.57 14.67
N PRO A 84 -3.16 -8.41 15.36
CA PRO A 84 -3.37 -8.37 16.81
C PRO A 84 -4.68 -8.99 17.29
N LEU A 85 -5.69 -9.08 16.40
CA LEU A 85 -7.00 -9.64 16.70
C LEU A 85 -7.02 -11.17 16.55
N THR A 86 -6.16 -11.71 15.67
CA THR A 86 -6.09 -13.14 15.34
C THR A 86 -4.98 -13.87 16.11
N VAL A 87 -3.89 -13.18 16.46
CA VAL A 87 -2.73 -13.78 17.14
C VAL A 87 -2.77 -13.54 18.65
N SER A 88 -2.81 -14.64 19.41
CA SER A 88 -2.96 -14.63 20.87
C SER A 88 -1.75 -14.09 21.65
N ARG A 89 -0.55 -14.05 21.03
CA ARG A 89 0.70 -13.62 21.69
C ARG A 89 1.24 -12.33 21.09
N ALA A 90 1.35 -11.28 21.91
CA ALA A 90 1.87 -9.96 21.52
C ALA A 90 3.28 -10.02 20.92
N ARG A 91 4.13 -10.88 21.49
CA ARG A 91 5.51 -11.09 21.04
C ARG A 91 5.61 -11.66 19.62
N VAL A 92 4.53 -12.27 19.13
CA VAL A 92 4.43 -12.81 17.76
C VAL A 92 3.66 -11.86 16.85
N SER A 93 2.65 -11.16 17.38
CA SER A 93 1.85 -10.20 16.61
C SER A 93 2.68 -9.03 16.09
N LEU A 94 3.51 -8.40 16.93
CA LEU A 94 4.31 -7.24 16.53
C LEU A 94 5.30 -7.53 15.38
N PRO A 95 6.12 -8.61 15.43
CA PRO A 95 7.00 -8.90 14.30
C PRO A 95 6.23 -9.26 13.03
N LEU A 96 5.04 -9.87 13.14
CA LEU A 96 4.18 -10.13 11.97
C LEU A 96 3.64 -8.83 11.36
N MET A 97 3.22 -7.86 12.17
CA MET A 97 2.83 -6.53 11.68
C MET A 97 4.01 -5.83 10.97
N ALA A 98 5.20 -5.87 11.58
CA ALA A 98 6.40 -5.28 11.00
C ALA A 98 6.81 -5.97 9.69
N MET A 99 6.71 -7.31 9.64
CA MET A 99 6.96 -8.09 8.43
C MET A 99 5.95 -7.75 7.34
N GLY A 100 4.65 -7.67 7.66
CA GLY A 100 3.62 -7.27 6.71
C GLY A 100 3.85 -5.87 6.15
N LEU A 101 4.25 -4.93 7.01
CA LEU A 101 4.65 -3.59 6.57
C LEU A 101 5.88 -3.64 5.64
N ALA A 102 6.93 -4.37 6.00
CA ALA A 102 8.14 -4.50 5.17
C ALA A 102 7.85 -5.16 3.82
N VAL A 103 7.01 -6.19 3.80
CA VAL A 103 6.56 -6.85 2.57
C VAL A 103 5.72 -5.90 1.74
N SER A 104 4.79 -5.14 2.35
CA SER A 104 4.02 -4.13 1.64
C SER A 104 4.93 -3.06 1.04
N ILE A 105 5.96 -2.58 1.75
CA ILE A 105 6.93 -1.63 1.22
C ILE A 105 7.75 -2.25 0.09
N TYR A 106 8.13 -3.52 0.20
CA TYR A 106 8.87 -4.24 -0.84
C TYR A 106 8.03 -4.44 -2.10
N VAL A 107 6.79 -4.91 -1.96
CA VAL A 107 5.81 -4.96 -3.07
C VAL A 107 5.60 -3.55 -3.61
N SER A 108 5.57 -2.57 -2.71
CA SER A 108 5.45 -1.17 -3.08
C SER A 108 6.71 -0.56 -3.69
N SER A 109 7.84 -1.25 -3.66
CA SER A 109 9.09 -0.81 -4.29
C SER A 109 9.24 -1.32 -5.71
N PHE A 110 8.36 -2.24 -6.11
CA PHE A 110 8.02 -2.40 -7.51
C PHE A 110 7.09 -1.28 -7.99
N PHE A 111 6.79 -0.30 -7.11
CA PHE A 111 6.26 0.98 -7.55
C PHE A 111 7.24 1.70 -8.42
#